data_AF-A0A2M8AZR9-F1
#
_entry.id   AF-A0A2M8AZR9-F1
#
_cell.length_a   1.000
_cell.length_b   1.000
_cell.length_c   1.000
_cell.angle_alpha   90.00
_cell.angle_beta   90.00
_cell.angle_gamma   90.00
#
_symmetry.space_group_name_H-M   'P 1'
#
loop_
_entity.id
_entity.type
_entity.pdbx_description
1 polymer ?
#
loop_
_entity_poly.entity_id
_entity_poly.type
_entity_poly.pdbx_seq_one_letter_code
_entity_poly.pdbx_strand_id
1 'polypeptide(L)'
;LYVSDSPHAQLAYKLIRKGIISQVSMECDYEEGECSVCGKRVASKSDYCVHLRKNKGGELQGQPVYETLHGVTFTGLGLLDRKGADENARILKVAAAENDGSTTHSEGGPTMDEKHKETEERALEAAKKKDDGGGGTAPDDKTRIKELERENKELKQQVLGLQKQLEELEAERKAAANRSRAQKLLRKIEKNGLAFESDEEREQELTRLAGLSDDAFAASEAAFERMLKGGPRAHADDKDANDRSAPAETAKGSRACDDPPLRSDAGVRPKDIEDKKTSLEDRLKSGFMAAYRQRVASATGEPVSTN
;
A
#
# COMPACT_ATOMS: atom_id res chain seq x y z
N LEU A 1 20.93 16.14 16.28
CA LEU A 1 20.49 15.43 15.06
C LEU A 1 20.31 13.97 15.46
N TYR A 2 19.11 13.39 15.27
CA TYR A 2 18.78 12.04 15.73
C TYR A 2 19.49 10.99 14.85
N VAL A 3 20.17 10.02 15.46
CA VAL A 3 21.08 9.07 14.78
C VAL A 3 20.64 7.61 14.95
N SER A 4 19.56 7.31 15.66
CA SER A 4 19.15 5.91 15.90
C SER A 4 17.97 5.47 15.03
N ASP A 5 18.10 4.30 14.42
CA ASP A 5 16.99 3.62 13.78
C ASP A 5 15.99 3.18 14.87
N SER A 6 14.75 3.66 14.82
CA SER A 6 13.72 3.32 15.81
C SER A 6 12.71 2.33 15.21
N PRO A 7 12.17 1.38 16.00
CA PRO A 7 11.14 0.46 15.51
C PRO A 7 9.94 1.16 14.87
N HIS A 8 9.61 2.35 15.36
CA HIS A 8 8.49 3.16 14.87
C HIS A 8 8.81 3.84 13.55
N ALA A 9 10.06 4.30 13.36
CA ALA A 9 10.53 4.80 12.07
C ALA A 9 10.55 3.67 11.01
N GLN A 10 10.98 2.46 11.38
CA GLN A 10 10.93 1.30 10.50
C GLN A 10 9.49 0.90 10.13
N LEU A 11 8.56 0.95 11.09
CA LEU A 11 7.14 0.72 10.86
C LEU A 11 6.58 1.77 9.88
N ALA A 12 6.85 3.06 10.12
CA ALA A 12 6.46 4.16 9.25
C ALA A 12 6.88 3.89 7.80
N TYR A 13 8.15 3.55 7.62
CA TYR A 13 8.73 3.28 6.31
C TYR A 13 8.07 2.10 5.59
N LYS A 14 7.77 1.01 6.32
CA LYS A 14 7.05 -0.15 5.77
C LYS A 14 5.63 0.22 5.33
N LEU A 15 4.90 1.00 6.13
CA LEU A 15 3.53 1.43 5.81
C LEU A 15 3.50 2.39 4.62
N ILE A 16 4.48 3.28 4.51
CA ILE A 16 4.64 4.17 3.34
C ILE A 16 4.91 3.34 2.08
N ARG A 17 5.87 2.41 2.12
CA ARG A 17 6.20 1.58 0.94
C ARG A 17 5.04 0.71 0.47
N LYS A 18 4.17 0.28 1.39
CA LYS A 18 2.95 -0.48 1.06
C LYS A 18 1.81 0.40 0.55
N GLY A 19 1.98 1.73 0.52
CA GLY A 19 0.95 2.68 0.10
C GLY A 19 -0.22 2.80 1.08
N ILE A 20 -0.06 2.32 2.32
CA ILE A 20 -1.11 2.36 3.35
C ILE A 20 -1.22 3.76 3.94
N ILE A 21 -0.07 4.43 4.12
CA ILE A 21 0.00 5.80 4.61
C ILE A 21 0.85 6.64 3.67
N SER A 22 0.44 7.88 3.43
CA SER A 22 1.22 8.87 2.67
C SER A 22 1.91 9.88 3.59
N GLN A 23 1.49 9.95 4.85
CA GLN A 23 1.92 10.94 5.82
C GLN A 23 2.16 10.26 7.17
N VAL A 24 3.13 10.80 7.89
CA VAL A 24 3.56 10.27 9.18
C VAL A 24 3.51 11.39 10.20
N SER A 25 2.73 11.19 11.27
CA SER A 25 2.95 11.91 12.52
C SER A 25 3.82 11.04 13.38
N MET A 26 4.98 11.53 13.80
CA MET A 26 5.74 10.86 14.84
C MET A 26 5.49 11.56 16.16
N GLU A 27 4.99 10.79 17.12
CA GLU A 27 4.92 11.24 18.51
C GLU A 27 6.35 11.31 19.03
N CYS A 28 6.68 12.38 19.73
CA CYS A 28 8.01 12.56 20.28
C CYS A 28 7.97 13.19 21.67
N ASP A 29 8.88 12.69 22.50
CA ASP A 29 9.30 13.34 23.73
C ASP A 29 10.62 14.07 23.48
N TYR A 30 10.93 15.06 24.31
CA TYR A 30 12.17 15.83 24.22
C TYR A 30 12.64 16.21 25.62
N GLU A 31 13.95 16.39 25.79
CA GLU A 31 14.57 16.70 27.08
C GLU A 31 14.56 18.20 27.37
N GLU A 32 14.88 19.02 26.36
CA GLU A 32 14.95 20.46 26.48
C GLU A 32 14.64 21.17 25.16
N GLY A 33 14.06 22.36 25.24
CA GLY A 33 13.85 23.27 24.12
C GLY A 33 14.80 24.45 24.17
N GLU A 34 15.15 25.01 23.02
CA GLU A 34 15.97 26.22 22.88
C GLU A 34 15.23 27.28 22.08
N CYS A 35 15.16 28.51 22.60
CA CYS A 35 14.50 29.62 21.91
C CYS A 35 15.35 30.16 20.76
N SER A 36 14.79 30.24 19.55
CA SER A 36 15.48 30.79 18.36
C SER A 36 15.94 32.25 18.49
N VAL A 37 15.31 33.05 19.36
CA VAL A 37 15.60 34.49 19.51
C VAL A 37 16.69 34.77 20.55
N CYS A 38 16.64 34.08 21.70
CA CYS A 38 17.56 34.36 22.81
C CYS A 38 18.42 33.18 23.26
N GLY A 39 18.31 32.02 22.61
CA GLY A 39 19.09 30.82 22.94
C GLY A 39 18.80 30.21 24.32
N LYS A 40 17.80 30.73 25.05
CA LYS A 40 17.47 30.22 26.39
C LYS A 40 16.99 28.77 26.27
N ARG A 41 17.63 27.87 27.02
CA ARG A 41 17.21 26.48 27.20
C ARG A 41 16.09 26.38 28.24
N VAL A 42 15.07 25.59 27.92
CA VAL A 42 13.84 25.45 28.70
C VAL A 42 13.49 23.96 28.80
N ALA A 43 13.37 23.43 30.01
CA ALA A 43 12.94 22.05 30.22
C ALA A 43 11.42 21.91 30.19
N SER A 44 10.70 23.00 30.48
CA SER A 44 9.24 22.99 30.59
C SER A 44 8.62 24.26 30.01
N LYS A 45 7.34 24.20 29.65
CA LYS A 45 6.57 25.36 29.16
C LYS A 45 6.52 26.52 30.16
N SER A 46 6.61 26.22 31.46
CA SER A 46 6.72 27.23 32.52
C SER A 46 7.98 28.09 32.41
N ASP A 47 9.07 27.53 31.88
CA ASP A 47 10.38 28.20 31.81
C ASP A 47 10.55 29.06 30.56
N TYR A 48 9.55 29.04 29.67
CA TYR A 48 9.55 29.79 28.42
C TYR A 48 9.91 31.24 28.65
N CYS A 49 10.79 31.77 27.81
CA CYS A 49 11.04 33.20 27.76
C CYS A 49 9.81 33.93 27.19
N VAL A 50 9.81 35.26 27.31
CA VAL A 50 8.77 36.13 26.73
C VAL A 50 8.60 35.90 25.22
N HIS A 51 9.68 35.61 24.49
CA HIS A 51 9.63 35.34 23.05
C HIS A 51 8.77 34.10 22.74
N LEU A 52 9.09 32.96 23.37
CA LEU A 52 8.35 31.71 23.16
C LEU A 52 6.92 31.78 23.71
N ARG A 53 6.66 32.47 24.83
CA ARG A 53 5.30 32.57 25.39
C ARG A 53 4.35 33.36 24.51
N LYS A 54 4.82 34.46 23.90
CA LYS A 54 3.96 35.38 23.17
C LYS A 54 3.94 35.15 21.66
N ASN A 55 5.07 34.74 21.10
CA ASN A 55 5.28 34.78 19.64
C ASN A 55 5.66 33.43 19.03
N LYS A 56 5.64 32.31 19.77
CA LYS A 56 5.98 30.98 19.22
C LYS A 56 5.08 30.64 18.03
N GLY A 57 5.69 30.28 16.91
CA GLY A 57 5.01 30.01 15.64
C GLY A 57 4.72 31.26 14.79
N GLY A 58 5.08 32.45 15.27
CA GLY A 58 5.00 33.71 14.52
C GLY A 58 6.38 34.31 14.27
N GLU A 59 6.41 35.64 14.09
CA GLU A 59 7.64 36.40 13.84
C GLU A 59 7.83 37.50 14.89
N LEU A 60 9.08 37.75 15.27
CA LEU A 60 9.47 38.88 16.10
C LEU A 60 10.58 39.63 15.37
N GLN A 61 10.33 40.88 14.99
CA GLN A 61 11.28 41.71 14.23
C GLN A 61 11.71 41.07 12.90
N GLY A 62 10.80 40.34 12.23
CA GLY A 62 11.08 39.63 10.98
C GLY A 62 11.89 38.35 11.15
N GLN A 63 12.20 37.92 12.38
CA GLN A 63 12.79 36.62 12.66
C GLN A 63 11.71 35.62 13.10
N PRO A 64 11.67 34.40 12.52
CA PRO A 64 10.73 33.37 12.95
C PRO A 64 11.05 32.90 14.37
N VAL A 65 10.03 32.88 15.21
CA VAL A 65 10.14 32.47 16.61
C VAL A 65 9.72 31.01 16.74
N TYR A 66 10.69 30.14 16.96
CA TYR A 66 10.48 28.71 17.13
C TYR A 66 11.30 28.17 18.29
N GLU A 67 10.93 26.96 18.71
CA GLU A 67 11.62 26.20 19.73
C GLU A 67 12.38 25.06 19.05
N THR A 68 13.69 25.02 19.22
CA THR A 68 14.52 23.90 18.79
C THR A 68 14.53 22.86 19.89
N LEU A 69 13.98 21.68 19.62
CA LEU A 69 13.93 20.58 20.58
C LEU A 69 15.23 19.76 20.53
N HIS A 70 15.81 19.51 21.70
CA HIS A 70 16.99 18.68 21.91
C HIS A 70 16.61 17.41 22.70
N GLY A 71 17.37 16.33 22.51
CA GLY A 71 17.06 15.04 23.13
C GLY A 71 15.76 14.41 22.62
N VAL A 72 15.35 14.72 21.38
CA VAL A 72 14.10 14.22 20.81
C VAL A 72 14.13 12.69 20.70
N THR A 73 13.16 12.02 21.31
CA THR A 73 12.95 10.58 21.22
C THR A 73 11.56 10.33 20.64
N PHE A 74 11.49 9.55 19.56
CA PHE A 74 10.21 9.22 18.94
C PHE A 74 9.56 8.03 19.63
N THR A 75 8.38 8.25 20.19
CA THR A 75 7.66 7.30 21.06
C THR A 75 6.45 6.66 20.39
N GLY A 76 6.03 7.14 19.22
CA GLY A 76 4.88 6.57 18.53
C GLY A 76 4.76 6.99 17.07
N LEU A 77 3.93 6.24 16.34
CA LEU A 77 3.48 6.57 14.99
C LEU A 77 1.98 6.89 15.03
N GLY A 78 1.64 8.15 14.80
CA GLY A 78 0.27 8.60 14.62
C GLY A 78 -0.14 8.56 13.14
N LEU A 79 -1.31 7.99 12.87
CA LEU A 79 -1.95 8.09 11.56
C LEU A 79 -2.60 9.47 11.42
N LEU A 80 -2.33 10.12 10.29
CA LEU A 80 -2.91 11.43 9.96
C LEU A 80 -3.98 11.24 8.88
N ASP A 81 -5.23 11.54 9.23
CA ASP A 81 -6.34 11.57 8.28
C ASP A 81 -6.37 12.86 7.43
N ARG A 82 -5.52 13.83 7.78
CA ARG A 82 -5.45 15.17 7.17
C ARG A 82 -4.02 15.48 6.76
N LYS A 83 -3.89 16.44 5.84
CA LYS A 83 -2.60 16.97 5.38
C LYS A 83 -1.66 17.27 6.55
N GLY A 84 -0.42 16.82 6.43
CA GLY A 84 0.64 17.01 7.42
C GLY A 84 0.86 18.47 7.78
N ALA A 85 1.50 18.71 8.93
CA ALA A 85 1.62 20.03 9.54
C ALA A 85 2.28 21.11 8.63
N ASP A 86 3.10 20.69 7.67
CA ASP A 86 3.71 21.58 6.68
C ASP A 86 3.88 20.84 5.34
N GLU A 87 3.23 21.35 4.29
CA GLU A 87 3.35 20.81 2.92
C GLU A 87 4.73 21.09 2.29
N ASN A 88 5.45 22.09 2.80
CA ASN A 88 6.78 22.47 2.33
C ASN A 88 7.91 21.84 3.15
N ALA A 89 7.58 21.02 4.15
CA ALA A 89 8.60 20.34 4.96
C ALA A 89 9.45 19.45 4.05
N ARG A 90 10.72 19.82 3.89
CA ARG A 90 11.72 19.06 3.13
C ARG A 90 12.74 18.49 4.10
N ILE A 91 13.07 17.21 3.92
CA ILE A 91 14.22 16.61 4.61
C ILE A 91 15.48 17.20 3.96
N LEU A 92 16.08 18.18 4.62
CA LEU A 92 17.27 18.87 4.10
C LEU A 92 18.54 18.04 4.29
N LYS A 93 18.63 17.28 5.39
CA LYS A 93 19.75 16.41 5.73
C LYS A 93 19.24 15.21 6.53
N VAL A 94 19.67 14.02 6.15
CA VAL A 94 19.60 12.84 7.00
C VAL A 94 20.94 12.77 7.74
N ALA A 95 20.91 12.63 9.07
CA ALA A 95 22.13 12.39 9.81
C ALA A 95 22.64 10.99 9.43
N ALA A 96 23.53 10.92 8.44
CA ALA A 96 24.31 9.72 8.23
C ALA A 96 25.17 9.56 9.49
N ALA A 97 25.09 8.40 10.13
CA ALA A 97 26.09 8.03 11.11
C ALA A 97 27.45 8.18 10.45
N GLU A 98 28.34 8.98 11.05
CA GLU A 98 29.73 8.97 10.66
C GLU A 98 30.21 7.53 10.79
N ASN A 99 30.49 6.95 9.63
CA ASN A 99 30.76 5.55 9.42
C ASN A 99 32.17 5.27 9.92
N ASP A 100 32.32 4.95 11.21
CA ASP A 100 33.54 4.31 11.69
C ASP A 100 33.45 2.84 11.27
N GLY A 101 34.29 2.48 10.31
CA GLY A 101 34.13 1.26 9.52
C GLY A 101 34.27 0.00 10.34
N SER A 102 33.23 -0.83 10.33
CA SER A 102 33.31 -2.31 10.34
C SER A 102 31.94 -2.90 10.67
N THR A 103 31.17 -3.27 9.65
CA THR A 103 30.74 -4.66 9.36
C THR A 103 29.55 -4.64 8.41
N THR A 104 29.70 -5.39 7.33
CA THR A 104 28.62 -5.87 6.48
C THR A 104 27.60 -6.63 7.33
N HIS A 105 26.37 -6.11 7.47
CA HIS A 105 25.25 -6.88 8.00
C HIS A 105 24.23 -7.14 6.89
N SER A 106 24.38 -8.34 6.34
CA SER A 106 23.37 -9.24 5.78
C SER A 106 21.90 -8.82 5.97
N GLU A 107 21.20 -8.75 4.84
CA GLU A 107 19.74 -8.84 4.76
C GLU A 107 19.24 -10.10 5.49
N GLY A 108 18.31 -9.93 6.43
CA GLY A 108 17.61 -11.05 7.09
C GLY A 108 17.48 -10.88 8.61
N GLY A 109 16.51 -10.06 9.04
CA GLY A 109 16.07 -10.05 10.44
C GLY A 109 15.13 -11.22 10.76
N PRO A 110 15.16 -11.81 11.96
CA PRO A 110 14.42 -13.01 12.32
C PRO A 110 12.91 -12.77 12.46
N THR A 111 12.12 -13.81 12.19
CA THR A 111 10.67 -13.87 12.40
C THR A 111 10.37 -13.81 13.90
N MET A 112 9.82 -12.68 14.35
CA MET A 112 9.47 -12.40 15.76
C MET A 112 8.06 -12.92 16.10
N ASP A 113 7.83 -14.24 16.01
CA ASP A 113 6.56 -14.85 16.46
C ASP A 113 6.68 -15.62 17.80
N GLU A 114 7.89 -15.91 18.30
CA GLU A 114 8.06 -16.73 19.53
C GLU A 114 8.41 -15.94 20.79
N LYS A 115 8.88 -14.69 20.67
CA LYS A 115 9.41 -13.94 21.84
C LYS A 115 8.36 -13.18 22.66
N HIS A 116 7.11 -13.10 22.17
CA HIS A 116 6.03 -12.40 22.87
C HIS A 116 5.47 -13.18 24.07
N LYS A 117 5.60 -14.51 24.11
CA LYS A 117 5.12 -15.33 25.24
C LYS A 117 6.01 -15.27 26.48
N GLU A 118 7.33 -15.31 26.29
CA GLU A 118 8.26 -15.36 27.44
C GLU A 118 8.40 -14.00 28.15
N THR A 119 8.16 -12.90 27.43
CA THR A 119 8.29 -11.55 27.99
C THR A 119 7.05 -11.16 28.83
N GLU A 120 5.85 -11.63 28.46
CA GLU A 120 4.64 -11.46 29.26
C GLU A 120 4.64 -12.32 30.53
N GLU A 121 5.13 -13.57 30.48
CA GLU A 121 5.23 -14.43 31.67
C GLU A 121 6.26 -13.90 32.69
N ARG A 122 7.37 -13.30 32.24
CA ARG A 122 8.39 -12.74 33.13
C ARG A 122 7.98 -11.39 33.75
N ALA A 123 7.14 -10.62 33.07
CA ALA A 123 6.54 -9.40 33.63
C ALA A 123 5.48 -9.72 34.70
N LEU A 124 4.74 -10.83 34.55
CA LEU A 124 3.77 -11.33 35.53
C LEU A 124 4.42 -11.92 36.79
N GLU A 125 5.62 -12.51 36.69
CA GLU A 125 6.37 -12.99 37.86
C GLU A 125 7.11 -11.88 38.63
N ALA A 126 7.58 -10.83 37.95
CA ALA A 126 8.24 -9.69 38.61
C ALA A 126 7.26 -8.82 39.42
N ALA A 127 5.97 -8.82 39.07
CA ALA A 127 4.91 -8.11 39.81
C ALA A 127 4.48 -8.81 41.12
N LYS A 128 4.95 -10.04 41.41
CA LYS A 128 4.64 -10.76 42.66
C LYS A 128 5.64 -10.54 43.80
N LYS A 129 6.71 -9.78 43.60
CA LYS A 129 7.76 -9.55 44.61
C LYS A 129 8.14 -8.09 44.79
N LYS A 130 7.17 -7.21 45.00
CA LYS A 130 7.36 -5.97 45.77
C LYS A 130 6.01 -5.55 46.38
N ASP A 131 5.75 -6.04 47.58
CA ASP A 131 4.77 -5.39 48.46
C ASP A 131 5.22 -5.58 49.91
N ASP A 132 6.16 -4.73 50.32
CA ASP A 132 6.40 -4.40 51.72
C ASP A 132 6.29 -2.87 51.76
N GLY A 133 5.08 -2.36 52.02
CA GLY A 133 4.87 -0.91 51.91
C GLY A 133 3.46 -0.35 52.05
N GLY A 134 2.59 -0.94 52.89
CA GLY A 134 1.53 -0.23 53.64
C GLY A 134 0.38 0.48 52.89
N GLY A 135 -0.85 0.05 53.19
CA GLY A 135 -2.06 0.85 52.98
C GLY A 135 -3.32 0.02 52.76
N GLY A 136 -4.09 -0.27 53.82
CA GLY A 136 -5.17 -1.25 53.83
C GLY A 136 -6.37 -1.01 52.88
N THR A 137 -6.82 -2.10 52.23
CA THR A 137 -8.18 -2.70 52.22
C THR A 137 -8.14 -3.90 51.23
N ALA A 138 -8.02 -5.13 51.72
CA ALA A 138 -9.10 -6.15 51.77
C ALA A 138 -9.33 -6.95 50.45
N PRO A 139 -9.73 -8.25 50.52
CA PRO A 139 -9.86 -9.23 49.42
C PRO A 139 -10.73 -8.86 48.18
N ASP A 140 -11.36 -7.69 48.18
CA ASP A 140 -12.26 -7.19 47.14
C ASP A 140 -11.53 -6.74 45.86
N ASP A 141 -10.24 -6.39 45.94
CA ASP A 141 -9.46 -6.05 44.74
C ASP A 141 -9.26 -7.28 43.83
N LYS A 142 -9.11 -8.46 44.43
CA LYS A 142 -8.90 -9.71 43.68
C LYS A 142 -10.17 -10.19 42.98
N THR A 143 -11.34 -9.92 43.55
CA THR A 143 -12.63 -10.19 42.90
C THR A 143 -12.87 -9.19 41.78
N ARG A 144 -12.58 -7.90 42.02
CA ARG A 144 -12.67 -6.85 41.01
C ARG A 144 -11.77 -7.09 39.80
N ILE A 145 -10.54 -7.54 40.02
CA ILE A 145 -9.61 -7.89 38.92
C ILE A 145 -10.17 -9.02 38.06
N LYS A 146 -10.76 -10.07 38.66
CA LYS A 146 -11.36 -11.18 37.91
C LYS A 146 -12.59 -10.75 37.11
N GLU A 147 -13.41 -9.85 37.65
CA GLU A 147 -14.53 -9.25 36.93
C GLU A 147 -14.03 -8.46 35.73
N LEU A 148 -13.04 -7.59 35.91
CA LEU A 148 -12.43 -6.80 34.84
C LEU A 148 -11.77 -7.67 33.77
N GLU A 149 -11.13 -8.79 34.14
CA GLU A 149 -10.59 -9.76 33.19
C GLU A 149 -11.69 -10.44 32.36
N ARG A 150 -12.83 -10.74 32.98
CA ARG A 150 -13.99 -11.31 32.29
C ARG A 150 -14.63 -10.29 31.34
N GLU A 151 -14.87 -9.07 31.81
CA GLU A 151 -15.39 -7.97 31.00
C GLU A 151 -14.47 -7.68 29.80
N ASN A 152 -13.15 -7.66 30.01
CA ASN A 152 -12.20 -7.50 28.90
C ASN A 152 -12.26 -8.64 27.89
N LYS A 153 -12.49 -9.89 28.31
CA LYS A 153 -12.66 -11.02 27.39
C LYS A 153 -13.97 -10.89 26.60
N GLU A 154 -15.06 -10.52 27.25
CA GLU A 154 -16.37 -10.30 26.62
C GLU A 154 -16.30 -9.13 25.62
N LEU A 155 -15.68 -8.01 26.00
CA LEU A 155 -15.47 -6.86 25.11
C LEU A 155 -14.60 -7.23 23.90
N LYS A 156 -13.53 -8.01 24.08
CA LYS A 156 -12.72 -8.51 22.96
C LYS A 156 -13.55 -9.36 21.99
N GLN A 157 -14.42 -10.22 22.50
CA GLN A 157 -15.32 -11.02 21.65
C GLN A 157 -16.33 -10.14 20.90
N GLN A 158 -16.88 -9.11 21.55
CA GLN A 158 -17.78 -8.16 20.90
C GLN A 158 -17.07 -7.36 19.80
N VAL A 159 -15.84 -6.89 20.04
CA VAL A 159 -15.04 -6.18 19.03
C VAL A 159 -14.78 -7.07 17.83
N LEU A 160 -14.41 -8.33 18.03
CA LEU A 160 -14.22 -9.29 16.92
C LEU A 160 -15.52 -9.55 16.15
N GLY A 161 -16.65 -9.67 16.86
CA GLY A 161 -17.96 -9.84 16.25
C GLY A 161 -18.37 -8.63 15.39
N LEU A 162 -18.17 -7.43 15.92
CA LEU A 162 -18.46 -6.18 15.20
C LEU A 162 -17.53 -5.97 14.01
N GLN A 163 -16.24 -6.32 14.12
CA GLN A 163 -15.32 -6.28 12.98
C GLN A 163 -15.79 -7.18 11.84
N LYS A 164 -16.21 -8.42 12.15
CA LYS A 164 -16.76 -9.34 11.16
C LYS A 164 -18.04 -8.79 10.51
N GLN A 165 -18.94 -8.20 11.30
CA GLN A 165 -20.17 -7.59 10.77
C GLN A 165 -19.87 -6.39 9.85
N LEU A 166 -18.87 -5.58 10.18
CA LEU A 166 -18.44 -4.47 9.31
C LEU A 166 -17.88 -4.99 7.98
N GLU A 167 -17.04 -6.02 8.01
CA GLU A 167 -16.52 -6.66 6.79
C GLU A 167 -17.65 -7.23 5.91
N GLU A 168 -18.63 -7.89 6.52
CA GLU A 168 -19.82 -8.41 5.83
C GLU A 168 -20.65 -7.29 5.19
N LEU A 169 -20.97 -6.22 5.95
CA LEU A 169 -21.72 -5.07 5.43
C LEU A 169 -20.97 -4.31 4.33
N GLU A 170 -19.66 -4.18 4.44
CA GLU A 170 -18.84 -3.57 3.39
C GLU A 170 -18.81 -4.42 2.12
N ALA A 171 -18.68 -5.74 2.26
CA ALA A 171 -18.74 -6.68 1.14
C ALA A 171 -20.13 -6.64 0.47
N GLU A 172 -21.21 -6.62 1.25
CA GLU A 172 -22.58 -6.48 0.74
C GLU A 172 -22.78 -5.15 0.01
N ARG A 173 -22.30 -4.04 0.58
CA ARG A 173 -22.37 -2.71 -0.05
C ARG A 173 -21.61 -2.68 -1.38
N LYS A 174 -20.42 -3.26 -1.44
CA LYS A 174 -19.62 -3.38 -2.67
C LYS A 174 -20.31 -4.27 -3.71
N ALA A 175 -20.82 -5.44 -3.30
CA ALA A 175 -21.56 -6.34 -4.18
C ALA A 175 -22.83 -5.68 -4.75
N ALA A 176 -23.57 -4.93 -3.94
CA ALA A 176 -24.74 -4.17 -4.38
C ALA A 176 -24.35 -3.05 -5.37
N ALA A 177 -23.27 -2.32 -5.10
CA ALA A 177 -22.75 -1.31 -6.02
C ALA A 177 -22.35 -1.93 -7.36
N ASN A 178 -21.63 -3.06 -7.35
CA ASN A 178 -21.20 -3.76 -8.55
C ASN A 178 -22.38 -4.31 -9.35
N ARG A 179 -23.38 -4.91 -8.69
CA ARG A 179 -24.65 -5.31 -9.33
C ARG A 179 -25.35 -4.12 -9.99
N SER A 180 -25.44 -2.97 -9.32
CA SER A 180 -26.06 -1.78 -9.89
C SER A 180 -25.30 -1.24 -11.11
N ARG A 181 -23.96 -1.33 -11.10
CA ARG A 181 -23.10 -0.91 -12.21
C ARG A 181 -23.26 -1.87 -13.41
N ALA A 182 -23.28 -3.18 -13.15
CA ALA A 182 -23.55 -4.21 -14.15
C ALA A 182 -24.93 -4.00 -14.81
N GLN A 183 -25.98 -3.78 -14.02
CA GLN A 183 -27.31 -3.47 -14.55
C GLN A 183 -27.33 -2.25 -15.47
N LYS A 184 -26.59 -1.18 -15.11
CA LYS A 184 -26.48 0.01 -15.97
C LYS A 184 -25.78 -0.29 -17.30
N LEU A 185 -24.72 -1.11 -17.27
CA LEU A 185 -24.00 -1.51 -18.47
C LEU A 185 -24.90 -2.35 -19.39
N LEU A 186 -25.61 -3.34 -18.85
CA LEU A 186 -26.56 -4.16 -19.62
C LEU A 186 -27.66 -3.32 -20.27
N ARG A 187 -28.26 -2.38 -19.53
CA ARG A 187 -29.25 -1.45 -20.10
C ARG A 187 -28.68 -0.59 -21.24
N LYS A 188 -27.41 -0.17 -21.16
CA LYS A 188 -26.74 0.56 -22.25
C LYS A 188 -26.54 -0.35 -23.47
N ILE A 189 -26.15 -1.60 -23.26
CA ILE A 189 -25.94 -2.60 -24.31
C ILE A 189 -27.28 -2.89 -25.03
N GLU A 190 -28.35 -3.14 -24.27
CA GLU A 190 -29.72 -3.32 -24.77
C GLU A 190 -30.19 -2.12 -25.60
N LYS A 191 -29.97 -0.90 -25.10
CA LYS A 191 -30.35 0.33 -25.81
C LYS A 191 -29.64 0.49 -27.17
N ASN A 192 -28.44 -0.06 -27.30
CA ASN A 192 -27.66 0.02 -28.53
C ASN A 192 -27.88 -1.18 -29.48
N GLY A 193 -28.88 -2.00 -29.22
CA GLY A 193 -29.36 -3.03 -30.15
C GLY A 193 -28.85 -4.44 -29.91
N LEU A 194 -28.11 -4.70 -28.82
CA LEU A 194 -27.82 -6.08 -28.39
C LEU A 194 -28.93 -6.57 -27.47
N ALA A 195 -29.74 -7.51 -27.93
CA ALA A 195 -30.76 -8.17 -27.12
C ALA A 195 -30.23 -9.52 -26.59
N PHE A 196 -30.61 -9.86 -25.36
CA PHE A 196 -30.41 -11.20 -24.80
C PHE A 196 -31.51 -12.15 -25.29
N GLU A 197 -31.20 -13.43 -25.48
CA GLU A 197 -32.18 -14.39 -26.01
C GLU A 197 -33.25 -14.74 -24.96
N SER A 198 -32.91 -14.65 -23.68
CA SER A 198 -33.82 -14.83 -22.54
C SER A 198 -33.47 -13.94 -21.34
N ASP A 199 -34.44 -13.77 -20.44
CA ASP A 199 -34.21 -13.11 -19.15
C ASP A 199 -33.19 -13.87 -18.28
N GLU A 200 -33.10 -15.18 -18.44
CA GLU A 200 -32.15 -16.06 -17.73
C GLU A 200 -30.70 -15.76 -18.16
N GLU A 201 -30.44 -15.63 -19.46
CA GLU A 201 -29.11 -15.25 -19.98
C GLU A 201 -28.71 -13.85 -19.52
N ARG A 202 -29.66 -12.93 -19.51
CA ARG A 202 -29.46 -11.57 -19.01
C ARG A 202 -29.06 -11.58 -17.54
N GLU A 203 -29.71 -12.40 -16.72
CA GLU A 203 -29.40 -12.52 -15.29
C GLU A 203 -28.06 -13.24 -15.04
N GLN A 204 -27.72 -14.24 -15.86
CA GLN A 204 -26.40 -14.87 -15.83
C GLN A 204 -25.29 -13.88 -16.16
N GLU A 205 -25.47 -13.05 -17.19
CA GLU A 205 -24.51 -12.03 -17.57
C GLU A 205 -24.41 -10.93 -16.52
N LEU A 206 -25.53 -10.54 -15.90
CA LEU A 206 -25.54 -9.63 -14.75
C LEU A 206 -24.71 -10.19 -13.59
N THR A 207 -24.92 -11.47 -13.26
CA THR A 207 -24.19 -12.15 -12.18
C THR A 207 -22.70 -12.23 -12.49
N ARG A 208 -22.34 -12.58 -13.73
CA ARG A 208 -20.96 -12.60 -14.21
C ARG A 208 -20.30 -11.24 -14.07
N LEU A 209 -20.94 -10.19 -14.59
CA LEU A 209 -20.43 -8.82 -14.53
C LEU A 209 -20.32 -8.29 -13.10
N ALA A 210 -21.30 -8.57 -12.24
CA ALA A 210 -21.27 -8.15 -10.84
C ALA A 210 -20.19 -8.84 -10.01
N GLY A 211 -19.77 -10.05 -10.41
CA GLY A 211 -18.69 -10.81 -9.78
C GLY A 211 -17.28 -10.44 -10.27
N LEU A 212 -17.14 -9.57 -11.27
CA LEU A 212 -15.83 -9.10 -11.73
C LEU A 212 -15.20 -8.13 -10.71
N SER A 213 -13.86 -8.10 -10.69
CA SER A 213 -13.12 -7.04 -10.03
C SER A 213 -13.36 -5.70 -10.73
N ASP A 214 -13.14 -4.59 -10.03
CA ASP A 214 -13.36 -3.25 -10.55
C ASP A 214 -12.56 -2.98 -11.85
N ASP A 215 -11.31 -3.47 -11.91
CA ASP A 215 -10.46 -3.37 -13.09
C ASP A 215 -10.97 -4.22 -14.27
N ALA A 216 -11.40 -5.45 -13.99
CA ALA A 216 -11.94 -6.33 -15.01
C ALA A 216 -13.29 -5.82 -15.54
N PHE A 217 -14.12 -5.22 -14.68
CA PHE A 217 -15.34 -4.55 -15.08
C PHE A 217 -15.04 -3.32 -15.93
N ALA A 218 -14.08 -2.48 -15.53
CA ALA A 218 -13.69 -1.29 -16.30
C ALA A 218 -13.16 -1.67 -17.69
N ALA A 219 -12.37 -2.74 -17.79
CA ALA A 219 -11.91 -3.28 -19.08
C ALA A 219 -13.09 -3.76 -19.94
N SER A 220 -14.07 -4.45 -19.34
CA SER A 220 -15.29 -4.90 -20.03
C SER A 220 -16.12 -3.71 -20.53
N GLU A 221 -16.34 -2.70 -19.69
CA GLU A 221 -17.05 -1.45 -20.06
C GLU A 221 -16.34 -0.74 -21.23
N ALA A 222 -15.01 -0.63 -21.18
CA ALA A 222 -14.22 -0.03 -22.27
C ALA A 222 -14.29 -0.84 -23.58
N ALA A 223 -14.29 -2.18 -23.50
CA ALA A 223 -14.45 -3.03 -24.67
C ALA A 223 -15.83 -2.85 -25.32
N PHE A 224 -16.90 -2.84 -24.52
CA PHE A 224 -18.24 -2.54 -25.01
C PHE A 224 -18.33 -1.15 -25.61
N GLU A 225 -17.76 -0.12 -24.98
CA GLU A 225 -17.75 1.22 -25.58
C GLU A 225 -17.03 1.28 -26.93
N ARG A 226 -15.92 0.55 -27.11
CA ARG A 226 -15.22 0.47 -28.40
C ARG A 226 -16.07 -0.23 -29.46
N MET A 227 -16.75 -1.32 -29.09
CA MET A 227 -17.68 -2.02 -29.98
C MET A 227 -18.83 -1.10 -30.42
N LEU A 228 -19.36 -0.31 -29.48
CA LEU A 228 -20.45 0.62 -29.73
C LEU A 228 -20.02 1.83 -30.59
N LYS A 229 -18.79 2.32 -30.42
CA LYS A 229 -18.21 3.42 -31.23
C LYS A 229 -17.71 2.95 -32.60
N GLY A 230 -17.37 1.66 -32.72
CA GLY A 230 -16.80 1.03 -33.91
C GLY A 230 -17.80 0.38 -34.86
N GLY A 231 -19.08 0.81 -34.86
CA GLY A 231 -20.06 0.36 -35.85
C GLY A 231 -19.53 0.44 -37.29
N PRO A 232 -20.02 -0.43 -38.21
CA PRO A 232 -19.37 -0.70 -39.49
C PRO A 232 -19.26 0.55 -40.35
N ARG A 233 -18.07 1.17 -40.37
CA ARG A 233 -17.64 2.06 -41.45
C ARG A 233 -17.08 1.13 -42.52
N ALA A 234 -17.86 0.79 -43.56
CA ALA A 234 -18.16 1.64 -44.71
C ALA A 234 -16.85 2.19 -45.29
N HIS A 235 -16.43 1.57 -46.40
CA HIS A 235 -15.54 2.17 -47.37
C HIS A 235 -16.00 3.62 -47.61
N ALA A 236 -15.27 4.59 -47.07
CA ALA A 236 -15.40 5.97 -47.50
C ALA A 236 -14.50 6.08 -48.74
N ASP A 237 -15.15 6.06 -49.90
CA ASP A 237 -14.61 6.56 -51.15
C ASP A 237 -14.00 7.94 -50.93
N ASP A 238 -12.72 8.10 -51.25
CA ASP A 238 -12.12 9.40 -51.51
C ASP A 238 -12.09 9.57 -53.03
N LYS A 239 -13.08 10.28 -53.57
CA LYS A 239 -13.08 10.86 -54.92
C LYS A 239 -12.87 12.36 -54.76
N ASP A 240 -11.73 12.86 -55.27
CA ASP A 240 -11.70 13.73 -56.45
C ASP A 240 -10.29 14.30 -56.70
N ALA A 241 -9.75 14.07 -57.91
CA ALA A 241 -9.07 15.09 -58.75
C ALA A 241 -8.49 14.49 -60.06
N ASN A 242 -9.30 14.57 -61.12
CA ASN A 242 -9.01 15.15 -62.45
C ASN A 242 -7.92 14.60 -63.42
N ASP A 243 -8.43 14.10 -64.56
CA ASP A 243 -8.09 14.40 -65.97
C ASP A 243 -6.83 13.82 -66.66
N ARG A 244 -7.02 12.80 -67.53
CA ARG A 244 -7.02 12.92 -69.02
C ARG A 244 -6.86 11.57 -69.78
N SER A 245 -7.83 11.33 -70.68
CA SER A 245 -7.74 10.79 -72.06
C SER A 245 -7.18 9.36 -72.36
N ALA A 246 -8.07 8.54 -72.96
CA ALA A 246 -7.95 7.17 -73.51
C ALA A 246 -7.07 7.06 -74.81
N PRO A 247 -6.87 5.89 -75.51
CA PRO A 247 -7.62 4.61 -75.47
C PRO A 247 -6.90 3.24 -75.65
N ALA A 248 -7.63 2.18 -75.27
CA ALA A 248 -7.78 0.79 -75.80
C ALA A 248 -6.58 -0.11 -76.21
N GLU A 249 -6.46 -1.27 -75.55
CA GLU A 249 -6.69 -2.64 -76.10
C GLU A 249 -5.98 -3.74 -75.25
N THR A 250 -6.77 -4.74 -74.83
CA THR A 250 -6.44 -6.17 -74.54
C THR A 250 -5.11 -6.58 -73.87
N ALA A 251 -5.20 -7.22 -72.68
CA ALA A 251 -4.77 -8.62 -72.42
C ALA A 251 -4.56 -8.90 -70.91
N LYS A 252 -4.94 -10.11 -70.49
CA LYS A 252 -4.89 -10.65 -69.12
C LYS A 252 -3.46 -10.77 -68.56
N GLY A 253 -3.28 -10.54 -67.26
CA GLY A 253 -2.11 -11.06 -66.52
C GLY A 253 -1.76 -10.30 -65.25
N SER A 254 -2.07 -10.90 -64.10
CA SER A 254 -1.60 -10.55 -62.75
C SER A 254 -0.11 -10.23 -62.64
N ARG A 255 0.26 -9.15 -61.93
CA ARG A 255 1.46 -8.95 -61.07
C ARG A 255 1.49 -7.50 -60.56
N ALA A 256 1.24 -7.32 -59.25
CA ALA A 256 2.26 -6.98 -58.25
C ALA A 256 2.69 -5.51 -58.32
N CYS A 257 2.00 -4.66 -57.57
CA CYS A 257 2.48 -3.35 -57.17
C CYS A 257 3.51 -3.57 -56.04
N ASP A 258 4.72 -3.11 -56.27
CA ASP A 258 5.82 -3.07 -55.31
C ASP A 258 5.57 -2.00 -54.24
N ASP A 259 4.68 -2.30 -53.30
CA ASP A 259 4.69 -1.67 -51.98
C ASP A 259 4.43 -2.77 -50.92
N PRO A 260 5.36 -3.01 -49.98
CA PRO A 260 5.18 -4.04 -48.97
C PRO A 260 4.00 -3.68 -48.07
N PRO A 261 3.17 -4.66 -47.67
CA PRO A 261 2.08 -4.41 -46.73
C PRO A 261 2.66 -3.80 -45.45
N LEU A 262 2.09 -2.67 -45.00
CA LEU A 262 2.46 -2.01 -43.76
C LEU A 262 2.48 -3.05 -42.65
N ARG A 263 3.69 -3.36 -42.18
CA ARG A 263 3.91 -4.32 -41.12
C ARG A 263 3.46 -3.71 -39.79
N SER A 264 2.55 -4.38 -39.10
CA SER A 264 2.06 -4.01 -37.78
C SER A 264 3.06 -4.35 -36.65
N ASP A 265 4.20 -4.95 -36.97
CA ASP A 265 5.32 -5.11 -36.04
C ASP A 265 6.36 -4.00 -36.26
N ALA A 266 6.62 -3.21 -35.23
CA ALA A 266 7.60 -2.12 -35.26
C ALA A 266 9.06 -2.62 -35.29
N GLY A 267 9.37 -3.68 -36.05
CA GLY A 267 10.68 -4.32 -36.11
C GLY A 267 11.14 -4.97 -34.79
N VAL A 268 10.30 -4.95 -33.76
CA VAL A 268 10.57 -5.60 -32.48
C VAL A 268 9.88 -6.94 -32.48
N ARG A 269 10.64 -8.01 -32.74
CA ARG A 269 10.22 -9.35 -32.33
C ARG A 269 10.01 -9.29 -30.81
N PRO A 270 8.80 -9.59 -30.28
CA PRO A 270 8.66 -9.86 -28.86
C PRO A 270 9.77 -10.85 -28.48
N LYS A 271 10.48 -10.61 -27.37
CA LYS A 271 11.46 -11.58 -26.89
C LYS A 271 10.77 -12.93 -26.91
N ASP A 272 11.38 -13.91 -27.59
CA ASP A 272 10.98 -15.30 -27.46
C ASP A 272 11.15 -15.62 -25.98
N ILE A 273 10.07 -15.43 -25.20
CA ILE A 273 9.98 -15.98 -23.86
C ILE A 273 9.90 -17.46 -24.15
N GLU A 274 11.03 -18.14 -23.99
CA GLU A 274 11.04 -19.57 -23.87
C GLU A 274 10.16 -19.90 -22.66
N ASP A 275 8.87 -20.06 -22.90
CA ASP A 275 7.97 -20.83 -22.05
C ASP A 275 8.45 -22.28 -22.15
N LYS A 276 9.64 -22.54 -21.57
CA LYS A 276 10.02 -23.89 -21.22
C LYS A 276 8.83 -24.39 -20.42
N LYS A 277 8.20 -25.44 -20.94
CA LYS A 277 7.10 -26.16 -20.31
C LYS A 277 7.60 -26.89 -19.06
N THR A 278 8.34 -26.22 -18.19
CA THR A 278 8.49 -26.63 -16.80
C THR A 278 7.10 -26.49 -16.22
N SER A 279 6.47 -27.62 -15.92
CA SER A 279 5.16 -27.63 -15.27
C SER A 279 5.23 -26.76 -14.02
N LEU A 280 4.08 -26.23 -13.57
CA LEU A 280 4.02 -25.50 -12.30
C LEU A 280 4.66 -26.33 -11.16
N GLU A 281 4.47 -27.64 -11.21
CA GLU A 281 5.05 -28.62 -10.29
C GLU A 281 6.59 -28.63 -10.33
N ASP A 282 7.21 -28.54 -11.51
CA ASP A 282 8.67 -28.52 -11.64
C ASP A 282 9.27 -27.20 -11.14
N ARG A 283 8.57 -26.08 -11.40
CA ARG A 283 8.98 -24.76 -10.87
C ARG A 283 8.87 -24.73 -9.35
N LEU A 284 7.80 -25.29 -8.79
CA LEU A 284 7.61 -25.40 -7.35
C LEU A 284 8.65 -26.34 -6.72
N LYS A 285 8.89 -27.52 -7.30
CA LYS A 285 9.93 -28.45 -6.82
C LYS A 285 11.32 -27.82 -6.83
N SER A 286 11.66 -27.10 -7.90
CA SER A 286 12.92 -26.36 -7.99
C SER A 286 13.02 -25.27 -6.92
N GLY A 287 11.96 -24.47 -6.74
CA GLY A 287 11.90 -23.42 -5.73
C GLY A 287 12.00 -23.95 -4.29
N PHE A 288 11.26 -25.02 -3.96
CA PHE A 288 11.32 -25.65 -2.65
C PHE A 288 12.69 -26.27 -2.36
N MET A 289 13.30 -26.92 -3.35
CA MET A 289 14.66 -27.47 -3.21
C MET A 289 15.73 -26.37 -3.09
N ALA A 290 15.56 -25.25 -3.78
CA ALA A 290 16.45 -24.10 -3.64
C ALA A 290 16.36 -23.47 -2.25
N ALA A 291 15.13 -23.25 -1.75
CA ALA A 291 14.90 -22.74 -0.41
C ALA A 291 15.41 -23.69 0.69
N TYR A 292 15.25 -25.00 0.48
CA TYR A 292 15.80 -26.02 1.39
C TYR A 292 17.33 -25.98 1.40
N ARG A 293 17.97 -25.96 0.23
CA ARG A 293 19.44 -25.85 0.12
C ARG A 293 19.97 -24.57 0.76
N GLN A 294 19.28 -23.44 0.57
CA GLN A 294 19.63 -22.17 1.20
C GLN A 294 19.52 -22.26 2.73
N ARG A 295 18.46 -22.88 3.26
CA ARG A 295 18.30 -23.08 4.71
C ARG A 295 19.34 -24.02 5.29
N VAL A 296 19.65 -25.12 4.60
CA VAL A 296 20.69 -26.06 5.02
C VAL A 296 22.06 -25.39 5.00
N ALA A 297 22.39 -24.65 3.94
CA ALA A 297 23.64 -23.89 3.84
C ALA A 297 23.75 -22.78 4.88
N SER A 298 22.66 -22.09 5.22
CA SER A 298 22.63 -21.12 6.33
C SER A 298 22.80 -21.79 7.70
N ALA A 299 22.41 -23.05 7.85
CA ALA A 299 22.59 -23.82 9.08
C ALA A 299 23.98 -24.45 9.20
N THR A 300 24.64 -24.80 8.08
CA THR A 300 25.97 -25.43 8.05
C THR A 300 27.11 -24.46 7.78
N GLY A 301 26.83 -23.22 7.37
CA GLY A 301 27.84 -22.18 7.12
C GLY A 301 28.61 -22.33 5.81
N GLU A 302 28.20 -23.21 4.90
CA GLU A 302 28.85 -23.40 3.60
C GLU A 302 28.22 -22.53 2.50
N PRO A 303 29.01 -21.91 1.61
CA PRO A 303 28.46 -21.05 0.56
C PRO A 303 27.78 -21.88 -0.55
N VAL A 304 26.53 -21.53 -0.89
CA VAL A 304 25.81 -22.12 -2.01
C VAL A 304 26.38 -21.59 -3.33
N SER A 305 27.07 -22.44 -4.08
CA SER A 305 27.47 -22.13 -5.46
C SER A 305 26.22 -22.11 -6.35
N THR A 306 25.94 -20.95 -6.94
CA THR A 306 24.88 -20.78 -7.95
C THR A 306 25.52 -20.93 -9.33
N ASN A 307 25.07 -21.91 -10.10
CA ASN A 307 25.24 -21.98 -11.56
C ASN A 307 23.87 -21.79 -12.19
#